data_AF-A0AA47FBW0-F1
#
_entry.id   AF-A0AA47FBW0-F1
#
_cell.length_a   1.000
_cell.length_b   1.000
_cell.length_c   1.000
_cell.angle_alpha   90.00
_cell.angle_beta   90.00
_cell.angle_gamma   90.00
#
_symmetry.space_group_name_H-M   'P 1'
#
loop_
_entity.id
_entity.type
_entity.pdbx_description
1 polymer ?
#
loop_
_entity_poly.entity_id
_entity_poly.type
_entity_poly.pdbx_seq_one_letter_code
_entity_poly.pdbx_strand_id
1 'polypeptide(L)'
;MSYQKRSILEMSHEEARNFLLKSESYFTLNLPSYFNIDSILNQAIDKMEDKILSNKNNSDTEINIVKNQVKYSDYPNINFCMQLNKTSNSYRPITLIHPYLYVDLVNAITKSDSWRNLVTRFNELRSKVKNQIECFSIPFEVESQLATDYKKELALHFWKKIEQESIRFSVEYSYMLKLDIREPLKTPVEHLERQIYL
;
A
#
# COMPACT_ATOMS: atom_id res chain seq x y z
N MET A 1 8.65 12.60 23.00
CA MET A 1 9.70 11.71 22.48
C MET A 1 9.52 11.63 20.97
N SER A 2 10.54 11.93 20.17
CA SER A 2 10.48 11.75 18.72
C SER A 2 10.89 10.32 18.43
N TYR A 3 9.95 9.48 18.02
CA TYR A 3 10.25 8.13 17.59
C TYR A 3 11.07 8.17 16.29
N GLN A 4 12.08 7.31 16.19
CA GLN A 4 12.85 7.16 14.98
C GLN A 4 12.01 6.40 13.94
N LYS A 5 11.90 6.98 12.74
CA LYS A 5 11.11 6.43 11.63
C LYS A 5 12.09 5.98 10.55
N ARG A 6 12.02 4.71 10.16
CA ARG A 6 12.86 4.12 9.10
C ARG A 6 12.03 3.95 7.84
N SER A 7 12.47 4.53 6.73
CA SER A 7 11.73 4.40 5.46
C SER A 7 11.84 2.98 4.92
N ILE A 8 10.80 2.49 4.25
CA ILE A 8 10.89 1.20 3.53
C ILE A 8 12.00 1.21 2.47
N LEU A 9 12.34 2.37 1.90
CA LEU A 9 13.42 2.47 0.89
C LEU A 9 14.83 2.30 1.47
N GLU A 10 14.97 2.35 2.79
CA GLU A 10 16.23 2.15 3.53
C GLU A 10 16.36 0.71 4.05
N MET A 11 15.37 -0.14 3.74
CA MET A 11 15.34 -1.55 4.14
C MET A 11 15.99 -2.46 3.10
N SER A 12 16.62 -3.53 3.58
CA SER A 12 17.02 -4.66 2.72
C SER A 12 15.76 -5.33 2.12
N HIS A 13 15.94 -6.16 1.11
CA HIS A 13 14.81 -6.85 0.50
C HIS A 13 14.09 -7.79 1.50
N GLU A 14 14.83 -8.42 2.42
CA GLU A 14 14.27 -9.28 3.48
C GLU A 14 13.50 -8.46 4.53
N GLU A 15 14.08 -7.33 4.96
CA GLU A 15 13.44 -6.41 5.89
C GLU A 15 12.15 -5.83 5.29
N ALA A 16 12.20 -5.41 4.02
CA ALA A 16 11.04 -4.90 3.29
C ALA A 16 9.94 -5.96 3.14
N ARG A 17 10.32 -7.23 2.89
CA ARG A 17 9.39 -8.36 2.84
C ARG A 17 8.68 -8.53 4.18
N ASN A 18 9.45 -8.63 5.26
CA ASN A 18 8.90 -8.79 6.61
C ASN A 18 8.00 -7.61 7.00
N PHE A 19 8.37 -6.39 6.61
CA PHE A 19 7.55 -5.20 6.84
C PHE A 19 6.21 -5.25 6.08
N LEU A 20 6.22 -5.64 4.81
CA LEU A 20 5.01 -5.72 3.98
C LEU A 20 4.10 -6.90 4.38
N LEU A 21 4.65 -7.98 4.93
CA LEU A 21 3.88 -9.14 5.41
C LEU A 21 3.25 -8.96 6.78
N LYS A 22 3.40 -7.80 7.43
CA LYS A 22 2.65 -7.48 8.65
C LYS A 22 1.16 -7.31 8.34
N SER A 23 0.29 -7.72 9.26
CA SER A 23 -1.16 -7.58 9.07
C SER A 23 -1.59 -6.12 8.94
N GLU A 24 -0.91 -5.20 9.62
CA GLU A 24 -1.15 -3.76 9.52
C GLU A 24 -0.79 -3.19 8.13
N SER A 25 0.20 -3.80 7.46
CA SER A 25 0.58 -3.46 6.09
C SER A 25 -0.39 -4.04 5.08
N TYR A 26 -0.92 -5.24 5.34
CA TYR A 26 -1.87 -5.92 4.46
C TYR A 26 -3.27 -5.31 4.51
N PHE A 27 -3.79 -4.99 5.70
CA PHE A 27 -5.11 -4.38 5.84
C PHE A 27 -5.16 -3.36 6.99
N THR A 28 -5.38 -2.09 6.64
CA THR A 28 -5.23 -0.96 7.57
C THR A 28 -6.47 -0.68 8.43
N LEU A 29 -7.65 -1.17 8.04
CA LEU A 29 -8.89 -0.85 8.73
C LEU A 29 -9.12 -1.76 9.93
N ASN A 30 -9.75 -1.21 10.96
CA ASN A 30 -10.17 -2.01 12.11
C ASN A 30 -11.37 -2.87 11.69
N LEU A 31 -11.17 -4.18 11.68
CA LEU A 31 -12.25 -5.14 11.52
C LEU A 31 -12.83 -5.51 12.88
N PRO A 32 -14.10 -5.97 12.93
CA PRO A 32 -14.65 -6.59 14.12
C PRO A 32 -13.77 -7.71 14.67
N SER A 33 -13.78 -7.93 15.99
CA SER A 33 -12.88 -8.86 16.69
C SER A 33 -12.98 -10.32 16.26
N TYR A 34 -14.05 -10.70 15.55
CA TYR A 34 -14.22 -12.04 14.99
C TYR A 34 -13.48 -12.24 13.66
N PHE A 35 -12.93 -11.19 13.03
CA PHE A 35 -12.02 -11.32 11.89
C PHE A 35 -10.57 -11.40 12.36
N ASN A 36 -9.89 -12.47 11.98
CA ASN A 36 -8.47 -12.65 12.27
C ASN A 36 -7.65 -12.59 10.96
N ILE A 37 -7.15 -11.39 10.64
CA ILE A 37 -6.35 -11.16 9.44
C ILE A 37 -4.98 -11.84 9.54
N ASP A 38 -4.37 -11.86 10.73
CA ASP A 38 -3.09 -12.52 10.97
C ASP A 38 -3.15 -14.00 10.60
N SER A 39 -4.20 -14.70 11.04
CA SER A 39 -4.38 -16.12 10.74
C SER A 39 -4.52 -16.38 9.24
N ILE A 40 -5.28 -15.55 8.53
CA ILE A 40 -5.50 -15.70 7.09
C ILE A 40 -4.21 -15.42 6.31
N LEU A 41 -3.47 -14.37 6.70
CA LEU A 41 -2.22 -13.99 6.06
C LEU A 41 -1.13 -15.02 6.33
N ASN A 42 -0.98 -15.50 7.56
CA ASN A 42 -0.01 -16.54 7.92
C ASN A 42 -0.26 -17.84 7.18
N GLN A 43 -1.52 -18.25 7.01
CA GLN A 43 -1.84 -19.42 6.18
C GLN A 43 -1.37 -19.28 4.73
N ALA A 44 -1.45 -18.08 4.16
CA ALA A 44 -0.94 -17.81 2.82
C ALA A 44 0.59 -17.79 2.79
N ILE A 45 1.23 -17.19 3.79
CA ILE A 45 2.69 -17.17 3.96
C ILE A 45 3.24 -18.59 4.11
N ASP A 46 2.66 -19.42 4.97
CA ASP A 46 3.12 -20.79 5.22
C ASP A 46 3.00 -21.67 3.97
N LYS A 47 1.95 -21.46 3.18
CA LYS A 47 1.77 -22.21 1.94
C LYS A 47 2.64 -21.72 0.81
N MET A 48 2.86 -20.41 0.71
CA MET A 48 3.60 -19.81 -0.39
C MET A 48 5.11 -19.73 -0.13
N GLU A 49 5.52 -19.63 1.13
CA GLU A 49 6.90 -19.39 1.53
C GLU A 49 7.48 -18.18 0.74
N ASP A 50 8.63 -18.35 0.10
CA ASP A 50 9.25 -17.35 -0.77
C ASP A 50 8.91 -17.58 -2.26
N LYS A 51 7.99 -18.49 -2.54
CA LYS A 51 7.62 -18.86 -3.91
C LYS A 51 6.67 -17.83 -4.50
N ILE A 52 6.77 -17.69 -5.81
CA ILE A 52 5.89 -16.83 -6.60
C ILE A 52 5.03 -17.72 -7.46
N LEU A 53 3.79 -17.30 -7.63
CA LEU A 53 2.83 -17.94 -8.51
C LEU A 53 3.33 -17.75 -9.94
N SER A 54 3.60 -18.87 -10.58
CA SER A 54 4.15 -18.93 -11.92
C SER A 54 3.28 -19.81 -12.79
N ASN A 55 3.12 -19.38 -14.05
CA ASN A 55 2.43 -20.13 -15.10
C ASN A 55 3.40 -20.99 -15.93
N LYS A 56 4.67 -21.10 -15.52
CA LYS A 56 5.70 -21.89 -16.22
C LYS A 56 6.13 -23.04 -15.30
N ASN A 57 6.17 -24.27 -15.80
CA ASN A 57 6.50 -25.47 -15.02
C ASN A 57 8.01 -25.62 -14.74
N ASN A 58 8.74 -24.57 -14.37
CA ASN A 58 10.21 -24.60 -14.50
C ASN A 58 10.99 -24.01 -13.32
N SER A 59 10.71 -24.38 -12.05
CA SER A 59 11.72 -24.45 -10.97
C SER A 59 11.16 -24.86 -9.60
N ASP A 60 12.04 -25.32 -8.70
CA ASP A 60 11.78 -25.62 -7.28
C ASP A 60 11.32 -24.41 -6.43
N THR A 61 11.29 -23.22 -7.03
CA THR A 61 10.95 -21.92 -6.42
C THR A 61 9.52 -21.46 -6.72
N GLU A 62 8.70 -22.32 -7.32
CA GLU A 62 7.37 -21.97 -7.84
C GLU A 62 6.32 -22.95 -7.29
N ILE A 63 5.12 -22.45 -6.96
CA ILE A 63 3.99 -23.31 -6.56
C ILE A 63 3.02 -23.42 -7.73
N ASN A 64 2.89 -24.64 -8.25
CA ASN A 64 1.87 -25.00 -9.23
C ASN A 64 0.50 -25.09 -8.56
N ILE A 65 -0.17 -23.95 -8.34
CA ILE A 65 -1.58 -23.93 -7.91
C ILE A 65 -2.52 -24.08 -9.11
N VAL A 66 -2.08 -23.70 -10.32
CA VAL A 66 -2.94 -23.62 -11.50
C VAL A 66 -2.44 -24.55 -12.61
N LYS A 67 -3.25 -25.53 -12.99
CA LYS A 67 -2.89 -26.56 -13.99
C LYS A 67 -2.79 -26.04 -15.44
N ASN A 68 -3.11 -24.77 -15.71
CA ASN A 68 -3.10 -24.15 -17.04
C ASN A 68 -2.66 -22.69 -16.96
N GLN A 69 -2.29 -22.09 -18.11
CA GLN A 69 -1.96 -20.67 -18.27
C GLN A 69 -3.16 -19.76 -17.91
N VAL A 70 -3.46 -19.58 -16.64
CA VAL A 70 -4.56 -18.71 -16.24
C VAL A 70 -4.00 -17.40 -15.71
N LYS A 71 -4.50 -16.27 -16.23
CA LYS A 71 -4.24 -14.97 -15.65
C LYS A 71 -5.27 -14.75 -14.55
N TYR A 72 -4.84 -14.27 -13.39
CA TYR A 72 -5.78 -13.93 -12.31
C TYR A 72 -6.86 -12.94 -12.78
N SER A 73 -6.51 -12.04 -13.70
CA SER A 73 -7.45 -11.10 -14.31
C SER A 73 -8.67 -11.74 -14.99
N ASP A 74 -8.61 -13.02 -15.33
CA ASP A 74 -9.70 -13.73 -16.01
C ASP A 74 -10.77 -14.23 -15.04
N TYR A 75 -10.50 -14.27 -13.73
CA TYR A 75 -11.46 -14.69 -12.72
C TYR A 75 -12.18 -13.49 -12.10
N PRO A 76 -13.53 -13.44 -12.18
CA PRO A 76 -14.29 -12.42 -11.48
C PRO A 76 -14.21 -12.63 -9.97
N ASN A 77 -14.25 -11.53 -9.20
CA ASN A 77 -14.43 -11.53 -7.74
C ASN A 77 -13.33 -12.27 -6.93
N ILE A 78 -12.08 -12.29 -7.39
CA ILE A 78 -10.98 -12.86 -6.59
C ILE A 78 -10.76 -12.07 -5.29
N ASN A 79 -10.86 -10.74 -5.37
CA ASN A 79 -10.73 -9.89 -4.19
C ASN A 79 -12.07 -9.79 -3.47
N PHE A 80 -12.00 -9.72 -2.14
CA PHE A 80 -13.18 -9.59 -1.31
C PHE A 80 -13.60 -8.12 -1.19
N CYS A 81 -14.79 -7.76 -1.67
CA CYS A 81 -15.31 -6.41 -1.60
C CYS A 81 -16.32 -6.27 -0.46
N MET A 82 -16.07 -5.33 0.45
CA MET A 82 -16.92 -4.97 1.58
C MET A 82 -17.47 -3.56 1.40
N GLN A 83 -18.66 -3.30 1.92
CA GLN A 83 -19.22 -1.95 2.00
C GLN A 83 -19.09 -1.44 3.43
N LEU A 84 -18.39 -0.32 3.62
CA LEU A 84 -18.34 0.37 4.92
C LEU A 84 -19.21 1.62 4.89
N ASN A 85 -19.85 1.94 6.00
CA ASN A 85 -20.57 3.21 6.15
C ASN A 85 -19.59 4.38 5.99
N LYS A 86 -19.89 5.30 5.08
CA LYS A 86 -19.17 6.57 4.91
C LYS A 86 -19.96 7.72 5.57
N THR A 87 -21.27 7.74 5.37
CA THR A 87 -22.21 8.65 6.05
C THR A 87 -23.47 7.87 6.44
N SER A 88 -24.46 8.52 7.08
CA SER A 88 -25.73 7.88 7.44
C SER A 88 -26.45 7.23 6.24
N ASN A 89 -26.24 7.77 5.04
CA ASN A 89 -26.95 7.37 3.82
C ASN A 89 -25.99 6.96 2.68
N SER A 90 -24.70 6.75 2.96
CA SER A 90 -23.75 6.36 1.92
C SER A 90 -22.74 5.33 2.41
N TYR A 91 -22.39 4.43 1.49
CA TYR A 91 -21.39 3.39 1.69
C TYR A 91 -20.15 3.69 0.85
N ARG A 92 -19.00 3.18 1.28
CA ARG A 92 -17.75 3.16 0.53
C ARG A 92 -17.34 1.71 0.33
N PRO A 93 -17.13 1.27 -0.93
CA PRO A 93 -16.56 -0.04 -1.20
C PRO A 93 -15.10 -0.06 -0.75
N ILE A 94 -14.70 -1.16 -0.12
CA ILE A 94 -13.33 -1.42 0.28
C ILE A 94 -12.99 -2.84 -0.15
N THR A 95 -11.85 -2.98 -0.81
CA THR A 95 -11.41 -4.25 -1.38
C THR A 95 -10.27 -4.82 -0.55
N LEU A 96 -10.47 -6.01 0.00
CA LEU A 96 -9.42 -6.84 0.57
C LEU A 96 -8.85 -7.71 -0.55
N ILE A 97 -7.59 -7.49 -0.89
CA ILE A 97 -6.87 -8.29 -1.91
C ILE A 97 -6.81 -9.74 -1.43
N HIS A 98 -6.96 -10.72 -2.33
CA HIS A 98 -6.84 -12.11 -1.92
C HIS A 98 -5.46 -12.40 -1.27
N PRO A 99 -5.39 -13.05 -0.09
CA PRO A 99 -4.13 -13.19 0.67
C PRO A 99 -2.98 -13.80 -0.14
N TYR A 100 -3.26 -14.83 -0.95
CA TYR A 100 -2.25 -15.47 -1.80
C TYR A 100 -1.73 -14.52 -2.90
N LEU A 101 -2.60 -13.67 -3.46
CA LEU A 101 -2.17 -12.68 -4.45
C LEU A 101 -1.36 -11.55 -3.82
N TYR A 102 -1.69 -11.20 -2.58
CA TYR A 102 -0.91 -10.24 -1.83
C TYR A 102 0.50 -10.77 -1.52
N VAL A 103 0.60 -12.00 -0.99
CA VAL A 103 1.89 -12.64 -0.71
C VAL A 103 2.70 -12.83 -2.01
N ASP A 104 2.04 -13.23 -3.10
CA ASP A 104 2.66 -13.31 -4.43
C ASP A 104 3.30 -11.98 -4.85
N LEU A 105 2.53 -10.88 -4.76
CA LEU A 105 3.01 -9.54 -5.08
C LEU A 105 4.19 -9.14 -4.21
N VAL A 106 4.09 -9.37 -2.89
CA VAL A 106 5.16 -9.05 -1.94
C VAL A 106 6.42 -9.84 -2.30
N ASN A 107 6.33 -11.14 -2.53
CA ASN A 107 7.45 -11.97 -2.93
C ASN A 107 8.06 -11.48 -4.26
N ALA A 108 7.22 -11.10 -5.24
CA ALA A 108 7.68 -10.62 -6.54
C ALA A 108 8.46 -9.29 -6.46
N ILE A 109 7.98 -8.32 -5.68
CA ILE A 109 8.64 -7.01 -5.54
C ILE A 109 9.84 -7.05 -4.60
N THR A 110 9.86 -7.96 -3.63
CA THR A 110 10.95 -8.12 -2.64
C THR A 110 11.99 -9.17 -3.02
N LYS A 111 11.93 -9.72 -4.25
CA LYS A 111 13.09 -10.40 -4.85
C LYS A 111 14.30 -9.45 -4.86
N SER A 112 15.48 -9.97 -4.52
CA SER A 112 16.70 -9.14 -4.39
C SER A 112 16.95 -8.20 -5.58
N ASP A 113 16.90 -8.71 -6.81
CA ASP A 113 17.07 -7.89 -8.01
C ASP A 113 15.90 -6.92 -8.26
N SER A 114 14.66 -7.38 -8.08
CA SER A 114 13.46 -6.54 -8.23
C SER A 114 13.48 -5.37 -7.26
N TRP A 115 13.80 -5.64 -6.00
CA TRP A 115 13.85 -4.65 -4.93
C TRP A 115 14.95 -3.62 -5.18
N ARG A 116 16.15 -4.08 -5.55
CA ARG A 116 17.26 -3.20 -5.93
C ARG A 116 16.89 -2.30 -7.10
N ASN A 117 16.23 -2.83 -8.13
CA ASN A 117 15.77 -2.04 -9.27
C ASN A 117 14.71 -1.00 -8.85
N LEU A 118 13.77 -1.38 -7.99
CA LEU A 118 12.74 -0.49 -7.47
C LEU A 118 13.36 0.66 -6.68
N VAL A 119 14.23 0.38 -5.70
CA VAL A 119 14.92 1.40 -4.90
C VAL A 119 15.78 2.31 -5.77
N THR A 120 16.52 1.74 -6.73
CA THR A 120 17.31 2.53 -7.71
C THR A 120 16.43 3.49 -8.48
N ARG A 121 15.29 3.01 -8.99
CA ARG A 121 14.35 3.84 -9.74
C ARG A 121 13.77 4.98 -8.90
N PHE A 122 13.40 4.71 -7.65
CA PHE A 122 12.94 5.76 -6.73
C PHE A 122 14.01 6.83 -6.51
N ASN A 123 15.27 6.42 -6.31
CA ASN A 123 16.38 7.34 -6.13
C ASN A 123 16.68 8.19 -7.38
N GLU A 124 16.60 7.59 -8.57
CA GLU A 124 16.71 8.33 -9.85
C GLU A 124 15.60 9.37 -10.01
N LEU A 125 14.36 9.04 -9.69
CA LEU A 125 13.23 9.97 -9.79
C LEU A 125 13.39 11.10 -8.77
N ARG A 126 13.78 10.76 -7.54
CA ARG A 126 14.04 11.73 -6.47
C ARG A 126 15.17 12.70 -6.82
N SER A 127 16.26 12.21 -7.43
CA SER A 127 17.38 13.07 -7.84
C SER A 127 17.00 14.06 -8.95
N LYS A 128 16.07 13.69 -9.84
CA LYS A 128 15.55 14.59 -10.89
C LYS A 128 14.71 15.73 -10.33
N VAL A 129 13.85 15.46 -9.35
CA VAL A 129 12.96 16.47 -8.75
C VAL A 129 13.63 17.26 -7.61
N LYS A 130 14.73 16.74 -7.05
CA LYS A 130 15.47 17.34 -5.93
C LYS A 130 14.52 17.66 -4.77
N ASN A 131 14.49 18.92 -4.33
CA ASN A 131 13.68 19.40 -3.21
C ASN A 131 12.37 20.08 -3.67
N GLN A 132 12.00 19.94 -4.94
CA GLN A 132 10.77 20.54 -5.46
C GLN A 132 9.53 19.71 -5.11
N ILE A 133 9.71 18.40 -4.90
CA ILE A 133 8.62 17.46 -4.60
C ILE A 133 9.03 16.62 -3.40
N GLU A 134 8.24 16.70 -2.34
CA GLU A 134 8.37 15.86 -1.15
C GLU A 134 7.21 14.87 -1.08
N CYS A 135 7.52 13.58 -0.96
CA CYS A 135 6.53 12.51 -0.88
C CYS A 135 6.42 12.00 0.57
N PHE A 136 5.39 12.45 1.28
CA PHE A 136 5.11 12.04 2.66
C PHE A 136 4.30 10.75 2.78
N SER A 137 3.90 10.14 1.66
CA SER A 137 3.12 8.89 1.64
C SER A 137 3.98 7.63 1.55
N ILE A 138 5.32 7.75 1.55
CA ILE A 138 6.21 6.58 1.52
C ILE A 138 6.07 5.82 2.85
N PRO A 139 5.81 4.50 2.82
CA PRO A 139 5.72 3.70 4.04
C PRO A 139 7.00 3.77 4.88
N PHE A 140 6.83 3.78 6.19
CA PHE A 140 7.91 3.76 7.16
C PHE A 140 7.58 2.83 8.33
N GLU A 141 8.61 2.31 8.98
CA GLU A 141 8.53 1.59 10.23
C GLU A 141 8.90 2.51 11.39
N VAL A 142 8.32 2.26 12.56
CA VAL A 142 8.62 2.99 13.79
C VAL A 142 9.54 2.14 14.64
N GLU A 143 10.79 2.58 14.83
CA GLU A 143 11.80 1.87 15.62
C GLU A 143 11.56 2.08 17.12
N SER A 144 10.58 1.39 17.73
CA SER A 144 10.55 1.20 19.19
C SER A 144 9.64 0.06 19.64
N GLN A 145 10.08 -0.71 20.65
CA GLN A 145 9.26 -1.73 21.36
C GLN A 145 8.07 -1.13 22.13
N LEU A 146 8.06 0.20 22.32
CA LEU A 146 7.03 0.97 23.03
C LEU A 146 6.09 1.71 22.06
N ALA A 147 6.16 1.43 20.75
CA ALA A 147 5.39 2.12 19.73
C ALA A 147 3.91 1.79 19.92
N THR A 148 3.22 2.69 20.62
CA THR A 148 1.79 2.65 20.82
C THR A 148 1.11 2.87 19.47
N ASP A 149 0.72 1.79 18.81
CA ASP A 149 -0.16 1.75 17.63
C ASP A 149 0.38 2.48 16.38
N TYR A 150 0.88 1.71 15.40
CA TYR A 150 1.34 2.21 14.09
C TYR A 150 0.35 3.19 13.44
N LYS A 151 -0.96 2.97 13.60
CA LYS A 151 -2.00 3.83 13.01
C LYS A 151 -1.98 5.23 13.61
N LYS A 152 -1.70 5.35 14.91
CA LYS A 152 -1.55 6.64 15.59
C LYS A 152 -0.32 7.38 15.08
N GLU A 153 0.81 6.69 14.95
CA GLU A 153 2.04 7.28 14.43
C GLU A 153 1.93 7.71 12.96
N LEU A 154 1.18 6.96 12.16
CA LEU A 154 0.85 7.31 10.79
C LEU A 154 -0.06 8.55 10.74
N ALA A 155 -1.12 8.59 11.56
CA ALA A 155 -2.01 9.76 11.66
C ALA A 155 -1.26 11.02 12.11
N LEU A 156 -0.40 10.89 13.13
CA LEU A 156 0.47 11.98 13.60
C LEU A 156 1.49 12.39 12.54
N HIS A 157 2.02 11.46 11.75
CA HIS A 157 2.91 11.79 10.64
C HIS A 157 2.22 12.67 9.61
N PHE A 158 1.03 12.28 9.13
CA PHE A 158 0.27 13.07 8.17
C PHE A 158 -0.16 14.42 8.74
N TRP A 159 -0.63 14.46 9.98
CA TRP A 159 -0.96 15.71 10.65
C TRP A 159 0.23 16.68 10.71
N LYS A 160 1.42 16.19 11.10
CA LYS A 160 2.63 17.03 11.17
C LYS A 160 3.16 17.42 9.79
N LYS A 161 3.28 16.46 8.87
CA LYS A 161 3.98 16.68 7.59
C LYS A 161 3.11 17.30 6.51
N ILE A 162 1.80 17.13 6.58
CA ILE A 162 0.86 17.73 5.62
C ILE A 162 0.12 18.88 6.26
N GLU A 163 -0.61 18.67 7.36
CA GLU A 163 -1.48 19.72 7.90
C GLU A 163 -0.68 20.89 8.48
N GLN A 164 0.31 20.64 9.34
CA GLN A 164 1.11 21.72 9.93
C GLN A 164 1.97 22.45 8.89
N GLU A 165 2.64 21.74 7.98
CA GLU A 165 3.41 22.39 6.92
C GLU A 165 2.51 23.20 5.97
N SER A 166 1.28 22.76 5.69
CA SER A 166 0.34 23.56 4.89
C SER A 166 -0.04 24.89 5.56
N ILE A 167 -0.15 24.92 6.89
CA ILE A 167 -0.38 26.15 7.66
C ILE A 167 0.87 27.03 7.63
N ARG A 168 2.05 26.43 7.77
CA ARG A 168 3.30 27.18 7.66
C ARG A 168 3.44 27.83 6.28
N PHE A 169 3.19 27.09 5.21
CA PHE A 169 3.26 27.60 3.84
C PHE A 169 2.18 28.63 3.53
N SER A 170 0.99 28.57 4.14
CA SER A 170 -0.03 29.59 3.93
C SER A 170 0.33 30.95 4.54
N VAL A 171 1.26 30.99 5.51
CA VAL A 171 1.83 32.23 6.05
C VAL A 171 3.01 32.70 5.19
N GLU A 172 3.80 31.78 4.65
CA GLU A 172 5.00 32.09 3.85
C GLU A 172 4.65 32.57 2.43
N TYR A 173 3.59 32.03 1.83
CA TYR A 173 3.19 32.30 0.44
C TYR A 173 1.82 32.96 0.36
N SER A 174 1.69 33.99 -0.47
CA SER A 174 0.41 34.68 -0.70
C SER A 174 -0.63 33.83 -1.44
N TYR A 175 -0.18 32.81 -2.17
CA TYR A 175 -1.03 31.91 -2.94
C TYR A 175 -0.59 30.47 -2.71
N MET A 176 -1.55 29.60 -2.40
CA MET A 176 -1.33 28.16 -2.20
C MET A 176 -2.44 27.39 -2.90
N LEU A 177 -2.04 26.44 -3.76
CA LEU A 177 -2.97 25.54 -4.45
C LEU A 177 -3.02 24.20 -3.72
N LYS A 178 -4.20 23.81 -3.24
CA LYS A 178 -4.45 22.49 -2.66
C LYS A 178 -5.27 21.66 -3.63
N LEU A 179 -4.66 20.61 -4.18
CA LEU A 179 -5.32 19.68 -5.10
C LEU A 179 -5.71 18.39 -4.35
N ASP A 180 -7.00 18.09 -4.31
CA ASP A 180 -7.53 16.77 -3.93
C ASP A 180 -7.68 15.93 -5.20
N ILE A 181 -6.65 15.13 -5.52
CA ILE A 181 -6.70 14.22 -6.65
C ILE A 181 -7.51 12.99 -6.22
N ARG A 182 -8.83 13.08 -6.34
CA ARG A 182 -9.70 11.91 -6.21
C ARG A 182 -9.51 10.97 -7.40
N GLU A 183 -9.62 9.67 -7.16
CA GLU A 183 -9.76 8.70 -8.25
C GLU A 183 -10.86 9.16 -9.22
N PRO A 184 -10.64 9.06 -10.54
CA PRO A 184 -11.73 9.23 -11.48
C PRO A 184 -12.75 8.14 -11.16
N LEU A 185 -13.96 8.57 -10.74
CA LEU A 185 -15.11 7.71 -10.61
C LEU A 185 -15.20 6.84 -11.87
N LYS A 186 -14.98 5.53 -11.75
CA LYS A 186 -15.55 4.58 -12.70
C LYS A 186 -17.05 4.54 -12.44
N THR A 187 -17.77 5.57 -12.86
CA THR A 187 -19.20 5.46 -13.07
C THR A 187 -19.40 4.59 -14.31
N PRO A 188 -20.09 3.44 -14.19
CA PRO A 188 -20.67 2.82 -15.37
C PRO A 188 -21.83 3.73 -15.81
N VAL A 189 -21.66 4.32 -16.99
CA VAL A 189 -22.74 4.79 -17.88
C VAL A 189 -23.35 6.18 -17.58
N GLU A 190 -23.18 7.04 -18.59
CA GLU A 190 -24.04 8.16 -19.05
C GLU A 190 -24.50 9.23 -18.06
N HIS A 191 -23.78 10.35 -18.01
CA HIS A 191 -24.17 11.62 -18.65
C HIS A 191 -23.16 12.73 -18.27
N LEU A 192 -23.06 13.71 -19.16
CA LEU A 192 -22.27 14.95 -19.08
C LEU A 192 -22.23 15.54 -17.64
N GLU A 193 -21.14 16.10 -17.12
CA GLU A 193 -20.41 17.23 -17.68
C GLU A 193 -18.94 17.21 -17.24
N ARG A 194 -18.06 17.61 -18.17
CA ARG A 194 -16.67 17.97 -17.87
C ARG A 194 -16.67 19.29 -17.12
N GLN A 195 -16.10 19.33 -15.92
CA GLN A 195 -15.50 20.55 -15.39
C GLN A 195 -14.11 20.24 -14.84
N ILE A 196 -13.13 20.46 -15.72
CA ILE A 196 -11.76 20.79 -15.34
C ILE A 196 -11.80 22.29 -15.04
N TYR A 197 -11.50 22.69 -13.82
CA TYR A 197 -11.09 24.06 -13.55
C TYR A 197 -9.62 24.03 -13.15
N LEU A 198 -8.84 24.82 -13.90
CA LEU A 198 -7.41 25.07 -13.74
C LEU A 198 -7.08 25.61 -12.35
#